data_AF-A0A380GCG7-F1
#
_entry.id   AF-A0A380GCG7-F1
#
_cell.length_a   1.000
_cell.length_b   1.000
_cell.length_c   1.000
_cell.angle_alpha   90.00
_cell.angle_beta   90.00
_cell.angle_gamma   90.00
#
_symmetry.space_group_name_H-M   'P 1'
#
loop_
_entity.id
_entity.type
_entity.pdbx_description
1 polymer ?
#
loop_
_entity_poly.entity_id
_entity_poly.type
_entity_poly.pdbx_seq_one_letter_code
_entity_poly.pdbx_strand_id
1 'polypeptide(L)'
;MSLPKTGKPTALDVVNWALDLAKRRKGVDVDGYYGMQCWDLPNYILKKYWGFTTWGNANAMAQKSNYRGNDFKIYRNTPSFVPLPGDWAVWAGSNPGHVSIVVGPASTSYFYSCDQNWYTANWTGSPAYKIKHNYNGVTHFVRPPYKKSATSNPSDPSTPKPPAIDPEPNKEPDKPTVRFKDVTKVIYTIKRSDFGSWDKFEHRVAWGERRKGKVKGVTIKNAHTMRSVSDLYNDRNQYINSNEYPHYYIDYISSWSPRDEGYEYPGEPNNLVIEICGDYADDKEAFILSELKAIMLVYEIFKNHNIQPKLKNLKIENKVWRSLKEHVNWDFVKDGFPPEQKVDELIKKIYGLYENREKLLANVNKEKVTKSKIKVVVDGKNKDVVAQSESKKGEKNVTSNSPKITVEKSKYAFKQALDKQMRVNPQTNTGGGWYSASRAKTSDAMNPTKIWNNITQRYQMLDLGKYQGVPVSKLNQLLDGRGKLHNQGKVFADACKKYKLNEIYLIAHAILESGNGKSNFASGTYGVYNFFGIGAVDSNPNNAIDFARNSGWTTPAKAIIGGAKFVRQRYISKGQNTLYRMRWNPKAPATHQYATDINWCTHQATIMASYYKKIKLSGIHYIQDKYK
;
A
#
# COMPACT_ATOMS: atom_id res chain seq x y z
N MET A 1 -11.66 7.32 21.80
CA MET A 1 -12.35 6.08 21.35
C MET A 1 -12.16 5.01 22.41
N SER A 2 -13.24 4.36 22.84
CA SER A 2 -13.19 3.34 23.89
C SER A 2 -13.12 1.93 23.32
N LEU A 3 -12.24 1.12 23.88
CA LEU A 3 -12.24 -0.34 23.79
C LEU A 3 -13.65 -0.93 24.07
N PRO A 4 -14.10 -2.00 23.39
CA PRO A 4 -15.46 -2.52 23.50
C PRO A 4 -15.87 -2.84 24.95
N LYS A 5 -17.13 -2.59 25.30
CA LYS A 5 -17.64 -2.80 26.68
C LYS A 5 -17.70 -4.29 27.05
N THR A 6 -18.01 -5.16 26.08
CA THR A 6 -18.10 -6.63 26.27
C THR A 6 -17.46 -7.36 25.09
N GLY A 7 -16.95 -8.57 25.35
CA GLY A 7 -16.31 -9.43 24.35
C GLY A 7 -14.88 -9.01 23.96
N LYS A 8 -14.08 -9.98 23.49
CA LYS A 8 -12.67 -9.74 23.08
C LYS A 8 -12.61 -8.69 21.94
N PRO A 9 -11.64 -7.75 21.98
CA PRO A 9 -11.52 -6.69 20.98
C PRO A 9 -10.94 -7.23 19.66
N THR A 10 -11.14 -6.48 18.58
CA THR A 10 -10.34 -6.65 17.36
C THR A 10 -8.98 -5.96 17.51
N ALA A 11 -8.00 -6.34 16.67
CA ALA A 11 -6.70 -5.65 16.64
C ALA A 11 -6.86 -4.15 16.34
N LEU A 12 -7.83 -3.79 15.49
CA LEU A 12 -8.11 -2.40 15.13
C LEU A 12 -8.68 -1.60 16.31
N ASP A 13 -9.53 -2.21 17.15
CA ASP A 13 -10.05 -1.56 18.35
C ASP A 13 -8.93 -1.18 19.32
N VAL A 14 -7.97 -2.09 19.50
CA VAL A 14 -6.78 -1.87 20.34
C VAL A 14 -5.90 -0.76 19.76
N VAL A 15 -5.63 -0.78 18.46
CA VAL A 15 -4.83 0.26 17.79
C VAL A 15 -5.48 1.63 17.91
N ASN A 16 -6.80 1.72 17.66
CA ASN A 16 -7.54 2.97 17.75
C ASN A 16 -7.57 3.52 19.17
N TRP A 17 -7.73 2.65 20.16
CA TRP A 17 -7.69 3.02 21.57
C TRP A 17 -6.30 3.51 22.00
N ALA A 18 -5.23 2.79 21.62
CA ALA A 18 -3.86 3.17 21.94
C ALA A 18 -3.49 4.52 21.29
N LEU A 19 -3.87 4.75 20.04
CA LEU A 19 -3.67 6.04 19.36
C LEU A 19 -4.47 7.18 20.01
N ASP A 20 -5.67 6.90 20.52
CA ASP A 20 -6.49 7.86 21.23
C ASP A 20 -5.92 8.25 22.59
N LEU A 21 -5.35 7.30 23.34
CA LEU A 21 -4.56 7.58 24.55
C LEU A 21 -3.39 8.51 24.24
N ALA A 22 -2.60 8.18 23.21
CA ALA A 22 -1.47 9.00 22.81
C ALA A 22 -1.87 10.40 22.35
N LYS A 23 -2.99 10.53 21.64
CA LYS A 23 -3.54 11.81 21.19
C LYS A 23 -3.99 12.68 22.37
N ARG A 24 -4.62 12.08 23.38
CA ARG A 24 -5.12 12.78 24.57
C ARG A 24 -4.06 12.99 25.65
N ARG A 25 -2.82 12.52 25.44
CA ARG A 25 -1.76 12.51 26.46
C ARG A 25 -2.24 11.85 27.75
N LYS A 26 -2.91 10.72 27.59
CA LYS A 26 -3.45 9.91 28.69
C LYS A 26 -2.74 8.57 28.70
N GLY A 27 -2.77 7.93 29.86
CA GLY A 27 -2.23 6.60 30.07
C GLY A 27 -3.20 5.71 30.83
N VAL A 28 -2.73 4.51 31.15
CA VAL A 28 -3.41 3.56 32.02
C VAL A 28 -2.47 3.16 33.13
N ASP A 29 -3.05 2.92 34.30
CA ASP A 29 -2.37 2.43 35.49
C ASP A 29 -3.27 1.30 36.02
N VAL A 30 -2.79 0.06 35.90
CA VAL A 30 -3.61 -1.15 36.02
C VAL A 30 -3.55 -1.73 37.42
N ASP A 31 -2.41 -1.56 38.08
CA ASP A 31 -2.07 -2.09 39.39
C ASP A 31 -1.91 -1.01 40.47
N GLY A 32 -1.89 0.28 40.10
CA GLY A 32 -1.72 1.41 41.02
C GLY A 32 -0.28 1.64 41.44
N TYR A 33 0.68 0.95 40.81
CA TYR A 33 2.07 0.90 41.27
C TYR A 33 3.01 1.57 40.26
N TYR A 34 3.80 2.54 40.74
CA TYR A 34 4.67 3.38 39.89
C TYR A 34 3.94 4.13 38.75
N GLY A 35 2.62 4.28 38.83
CA GLY A 35 1.82 5.09 37.91
C GLY A 35 1.73 4.51 36.51
N MET A 36 1.81 5.37 35.49
CA MET A 36 1.61 4.99 34.08
C MET A 36 2.88 4.32 33.49
N GLN A 37 3.06 3.02 33.67
CA GLN A 37 4.22 2.24 33.20
C GLN A 37 3.99 1.53 31.85
N CYS A 38 5.06 1.17 31.14
CA CYS A 38 4.94 0.50 29.84
C CYS A 38 4.15 -0.82 29.90
N TRP A 39 4.30 -1.53 31.02
CA TRP A 39 3.63 -2.79 31.34
C TRP A 39 2.11 -2.67 31.47
N ASP A 40 1.58 -1.51 31.90
CA ASP A 40 0.15 -1.30 32.08
C ASP A 40 -0.63 -1.33 30.78
N LEU A 41 -0.03 -0.88 29.67
CA LEU A 41 -0.74 -0.77 28.38
C LEU A 41 -1.28 -2.14 27.93
N PRO A 42 -0.44 -3.19 27.79
CA PRO A 42 -0.93 -4.54 27.55
C PRO A 42 -1.77 -5.12 28.69
N ASN A 43 -1.40 -4.89 29.96
CA ASN A 43 -2.10 -5.49 31.10
C ASN A 43 -3.51 -4.93 31.32
N TYR A 44 -3.77 -3.70 30.88
CA TYR A 44 -5.13 -3.14 30.84
C TYR A 44 -6.03 -3.95 29.92
N ILE A 45 -5.49 -4.37 28.76
CA ILE A 45 -6.19 -5.19 27.78
C ILE A 45 -6.40 -6.61 28.33
N LEU A 46 -5.36 -7.20 28.94
CA LEU A 46 -5.43 -8.55 29.52
C LEU A 46 -6.46 -8.62 30.65
N LYS A 47 -6.40 -7.70 31.62
CA LYS A 47 -7.32 -7.64 32.76
C LYS A 47 -8.77 -7.50 32.28
N LYS A 48 -9.00 -6.64 31.28
CA LYS A 48 -10.34 -6.36 30.78
C LYS A 48 -10.98 -7.49 29.95
N TYR A 49 -10.20 -8.24 29.18
CA TYR A 49 -10.75 -9.16 28.17
C TYR A 49 -10.37 -10.63 28.34
N TRP A 50 -9.34 -10.89 29.13
CA TRP A 50 -8.86 -12.23 29.45
C TRP A 50 -8.84 -12.51 30.96
N GLY A 51 -9.08 -11.50 31.80
CA GLY A 51 -9.29 -11.68 33.24
C GLY A 51 -8.02 -11.93 34.04
N PHE A 52 -6.84 -11.66 33.48
CA PHE A 52 -5.56 -11.81 34.17
C PHE A 52 -4.58 -10.67 33.83
N THR A 53 -3.49 -10.56 34.57
CA THR A 53 -2.31 -9.76 34.24
C THR A 53 -1.08 -10.66 34.21
N THR A 54 -0.05 -10.27 33.46
CA THR A 54 1.22 -10.99 33.45
C THR A 54 1.94 -10.87 34.80
N TRP A 55 2.84 -11.78 35.14
CA TRP A 55 3.74 -11.67 36.28
C TRP A 55 5.12 -11.17 35.83
N GLY A 56 5.83 -10.50 36.74
CA GLY A 56 7.13 -9.87 36.47
C GLY A 56 7.02 -8.57 35.67
N ASN A 57 8.18 -8.07 35.23
CA ASN A 57 8.30 -6.79 34.51
C ASN A 57 7.98 -6.91 33.01
N ALA A 58 8.10 -5.81 32.27
CA ALA A 58 7.82 -5.77 30.83
C ALA A 58 8.60 -6.81 30.01
N ASN A 59 9.84 -7.12 30.39
CA ASN A 59 10.63 -8.20 29.77
C ASN A 59 9.98 -9.59 29.89
N ALA A 60 9.31 -9.89 31.01
CA ALA A 60 8.68 -11.18 31.27
C ALA A 60 7.48 -11.44 30.35
N MET A 61 6.91 -10.40 29.72
CA MET A 61 5.85 -10.53 28.73
C MET A 61 6.31 -11.30 27.46
N ALA A 62 7.61 -11.47 27.23
CA ALA A 62 8.12 -12.36 26.19
C ALA A 62 8.00 -13.85 26.54
N GLN A 63 7.71 -14.21 27.79
CA GLN A 63 7.63 -15.61 28.23
C GLN A 63 6.25 -16.20 27.96
N LYS A 64 6.20 -17.35 27.28
CA LYS A 64 4.93 -18.02 26.96
C LYS A 64 4.13 -18.46 28.20
N SER A 65 4.81 -18.72 29.31
CA SER A 65 4.23 -19.06 30.62
C SER A 65 3.32 -17.97 31.20
N ASN A 66 3.48 -16.71 30.77
CA ASN A 66 2.60 -15.60 31.15
C ASN A 66 1.18 -15.69 30.55
N TYR A 67 0.95 -16.57 29.57
CA TYR A 67 -0.30 -16.65 28.80
C TYR A 67 -0.91 -18.06 28.81
N ARG A 68 -0.66 -18.86 29.85
CA ARG A 68 -1.17 -20.24 29.96
C ARG A 68 -2.69 -20.28 29.81
N GLY A 69 -3.18 -21.28 29.07
CA GLY A 69 -4.61 -21.42 28.77
C GLY A 69 -5.16 -20.47 27.69
N ASN A 70 -4.30 -19.67 27.02
CA ASN A 70 -4.74 -18.72 26.00
C ASN A 70 -3.85 -18.73 24.73
N ASP A 71 -4.46 -18.52 23.57
CA ASP A 71 -3.84 -18.62 22.24
C ASP A 71 -2.96 -17.42 21.83
N PHE A 72 -2.22 -16.84 22.77
CA PHE A 72 -1.26 -15.78 22.48
C PHE A 72 -0.08 -16.34 21.69
N LYS A 73 0.33 -15.69 20.61
CA LYS A 73 1.52 -16.09 19.85
C LYS A 73 2.70 -15.23 20.26
N ILE A 74 3.86 -15.86 20.50
CA ILE A 74 5.10 -15.17 20.81
C ILE A 74 6.04 -15.38 19.61
N TYR A 75 6.48 -14.29 19.02
CA TYR A 75 7.40 -14.27 17.90
C TYR A 75 8.75 -13.76 18.37
N ARG A 76 9.83 -14.46 18.06
CA ARG A 76 11.18 -13.90 18.21
C ARG A 76 11.41 -12.86 17.12
N ASN A 77 12.05 -11.76 17.47
CA ASN A 77 12.44 -10.76 16.49
C ASN A 77 13.53 -11.33 15.56
N THR A 78 13.32 -11.23 14.24
CA THR A 78 14.26 -11.63 13.19
C THR A 78 14.40 -10.49 12.17
N PRO A 79 15.48 -10.45 11.36
CA PRO A 79 15.68 -9.37 10.38
C PRO A 79 14.54 -9.19 9.36
N SER A 80 13.77 -10.26 9.09
CA SER A 80 12.63 -10.24 8.17
C SER A 80 11.28 -10.03 8.87
N PHE A 81 11.24 -10.03 10.20
CA PHE A 81 9.99 -9.94 10.94
C PHE A 81 9.37 -8.55 10.81
N VAL A 82 8.06 -8.50 10.50
CA VAL A 82 7.28 -7.26 10.49
C VAL A 82 6.06 -7.44 11.41
N PRO A 83 5.96 -6.68 12.51
CA PRO A 83 4.83 -6.78 13.41
C PRO A 83 3.55 -6.22 12.78
N LEU A 84 2.42 -6.81 13.13
CA LEU A 84 1.11 -6.34 12.73
C LEU A 84 0.59 -5.29 13.72
N PRO A 85 -0.26 -4.35 13.28
CA PRO A 85 -0.98 -3.47 14.21
C PRO A 85 -1.78 -4.29 15.23
N GLY A 86 -1.59 -3.98 16.51
CA GLY A 86 -2.13 -4.72 17.65
C GLY A 86 -1.14 -5.68 18.31
N ASP A 87 -0.01 -6.02 17.67
CA ASP A 87 1.06 -6.78 18.33
C ASP A 87 1.71 -5.95 19.43
N TRP A 88 2.36 -6.60 20.40
CA TRP A 88 3.14 -5.94 21.44
C TRP A 88 4.62 -6.15 21.21
N ALA A 89 5.39 -5.08 21.03
CA ALA A 89 6.84 -5.16 20.88
C ALA A 89 7.50 -5.21 22.26
N VAL A 90 8.40 -6.17 22.49
CA VAL A 90 9.02 -6.43 23.79
C VAL A 90 10.55 -6.37 23.72
N TRP A 91 11.13 -5.44 24.48
CA TRP A 91 12.56 -5.34 24.77
C TRP A 91 12.87 -6.14 26.03
N ALA A 92 13.10 -7.45 25.88
CA ALA A 92 13.33 -8.35 27.02
C ALA A 92 14.82 -8.50 27.39
N GLY A 93 15.73 -7.84 26.67
CA GLY A 93 17.18 -7.92 26.91
C GLY A 93 17.67 -7.16 28.15
N SER A 94 16.78 -6.47 28.86
CA SER A 94 17.07 -5.78 30.12
C SER A 94 15.96 -6.05 31.15
N ASN A 95 16.24 -5.76 32.43
CA ASN A 95 15.28 -5.80 33.51
C ASN A 95 15.15 -4.36 34.07
N PRO A 96 13.98 -3.70 34.01
CA PRO A 96 12.63 -4.24 33.76
C PRO A 96 12.25 -4.50 32.29
N GLY A 97 13.08 -4.09 31.34
CA GLY A 97 12.75 -4.16 29.90
C GLY A 97 11.75 -3.08 29.47
N HIS A 98 11.16 -3.25 28.29
CA HIS A 98 10.11 -2.35 27.79
C HIS A 98 9.09 -3.10 26.95
N VAL A 99 7.84 -2.62 26.95
CA VAL A 99 6.77 -3.15 26.09
C VAL A 99 5.94 -2.01 25.51
N SER A 100 5.50 -2.17 24.26
CA SER A 100 4.65 -1.18 23.58
C SER A 100 3.61 -1.86 22.69
N ILE A 101 2.54 -1.14 22.34
CA ILE A 101 1.51 -1.64 21.41
C ILE A 101 1.82 -1.13 20.01
N VAL A 102 2.06 -2.01 19.05
CA VAL A 102 2.30 -1.65 17.66
C VAL A 102 1.02 -1.06 17.06
N VAL A 103 1.09 0.18 16.61
CA VAL A 103 -0.04 0.92 15.99
C VAL A 103 0.13 1.10 14.49
N GLY A 104 1.31 0.76 13.98
CA GLY A 104 1.64 0.87 12.57
C GLY A 104 1.82 2.32 12.07
N PRO A 105 2.38 2.46 10.86
CA PRO A 105 2.89 1.38 9.99
C PRO A 105 4.16 0.70 10.53
N ALA A 106 4.50 -0.46 9.97
CA ALA A 106 5.72 -1.22 10.25
C ALA A 106 6.37 -1.74 8.96
N SER A 107 7.69 -1.92 8.97
CA SER A 107 8.52 -2.55 7.93
C SER A 107 9.60 -3.40 8.61
N THR A 108 10.51 -4.03 7.87
CA THR A 108 11.66 -4.77 8.43
C THR A 108 12.70 -3.88 9.14
N SER A 109 12.59 -2.55 9.02
CA SER A 109 13.57 -1.60 9.58
C SER A 109 13.00 -0.65 10.64
N TYR A 110 11.68 -0.48 10.71
CA TYR A 110 11.03 0.31 11.76
C TYR A 110 9.59 -0.11 12.00
N PHE A 111 9.04 0.24 13.16
CA PHE A 111 7.61 0.21 13.42
C PHE A 111 7.18 1.41 14.26
N TYR A 112 5.91 1.79 14.14
CA TYR A 112 5.31 2.73 15.09
C TYR A 112 4.53 1.97 16.15
N SER A 113 4.72 2.38 17.39
CA SER A 113 3.97 1.90 18.55
C SER A 113 3.43 3.05 19.37
N CYS A 114 2.54 2.69 20.29
CA CYS A 114 2.11 3.51 21.39
C CYS A 114 2.85 3.04 22.64
N ASP A 115 3.58 3.95 23.27
CA ASP A 115 4.51 3.67 24.35
C ASP A 115 4.15 4.52 25.55
N GLN A 116 4.01 3.85 26.68
CA GLN A 116 3.89 4.49 27.99
C GLN A 116 5.24 4.40 28.70
N ASN A 117 5.60 5.39 29.50
CA ASN A 117 6.90 5.48 30.17
C ASN A 117 8.14 5.32 29.25
N TRP A 118 8.06 5.89 28.04
CA TRP A 118 9.20 5.94 27.10
C TRP A 118 9.67 7.38 26.86
N TYR A 119 8.76 8.21 26.36
CA TYR A 119 9.00 9.63 26.17
C TYR A 119 8.53 10.37 27.42
N THR A 120 9.32 11.33 27.90
CA THR A 120 9.13 11.98 29.22
C THR A 120 9.08 10.99 30.39
N ALA A 121 9.79 9.87 30.25
CA ALA A 121 9.83 8.79 31.23
C ALA A 121 10.32 9.30 32.60
N ASN A 122 9.69 8.80 33.66
CA ASN A 122 10.07 9.08 35.03
C ASN A 122 9.66 7.91 35.95
N TRP A 123 10.08 7.96 37.21
CA TRP A 123 9.84 6.88 38.19
C TRP A 123 8.37 6.60 38.49
N THR A 124 7.48 7.57 38.23
CA THR A 124 6.01 7.47 38.41
C THR A 124 5.27 7.29 37.08
N GLY A 125 5.99 6.96 36.01
CA GLY A 125 5.43 6.69 34.70
C GLY A 125 5.19 7.95 33.87
N SER A 126 4.85 7.77 32.59
CA SER A 126 4.54 8.89 31.70
C SER A 126 3.35 8.56 30.81
N PRO A 127 2.58 9.54 30.30
CA PRO A 127 1.47 9.28 29.40
C PRO A 127 1.89 8.51 28.15
N ALA A 128 0.92 7.96 27.43
CA ALA A 128 1.20 7.28 26.19
C ALA A 128 1.63 8.26 25.07
N TYR A 129 2.63 7.88 24.27
CA TYR A 129 3.10 8.62 23.09
C TYR A 129 3.19 7.69 21.89
N LYS A 130 2.92 8.24 20.70
CA LYS A 130 3.21 7.52 19.45
C LYS A 130 4.70 7.66 19.14
N ILE A 131 5.44 6.56 19.22
CA ILE A 131 6.88 6.50 19.02
C ILE A 131 7.19 5.73 17.74
N LYS A 132 8.28 6.12 17.07
CA LYS A 132 8.86 5.36 15.97
C LYS A 132 10.09 4.64 16.49
N HIS A 133 10.06 3.32 16.49
CA HIS A 133 11.20 2.49 16.86
C HIS A 133 11.86 1.88 15.63
N ASN A 134 13.16 1.64 15.74
CA ASN A 134 13.82 0.60 14.95
C ASN A 134 13.75 -0.72 15.75
N TYR A 135 14.31 -1.80 15.22
CA TYR A 135 14.31 -3.10 15.89
C TYR A 135 15.39 -3.25 16.97
N ASN A 136 16.15 -2.18 17.26
CA ASN A 136 17.25 -2.26 18.21
C ASN A 136 16.74 -2.58 19.62
N GLY A 137 17.30 -3.62 20.23
CA GLY A 137 16.91 -4.12 21.55
C GLY A 137 15.54 -4.82 21.61
N VAL A 138 14.75 -4.81 20.54
CA VAL A 138 13.50 -5.57 20.47
C VAL A 138 13.85 -7.05 20.35
N THR A 139 13.37 -7.85 21.28
CA THR A 139 13.67 -9.28 21.33
C THR A 139 12.51 -10.12 20.82
N HIS A 140 11.27 -9.69 21.08
CA HIS A 140 10.07 -10.48 20.83
C HIS A 140 8.87 -9.59 20.47
N PHE A 141 7.88 -10.21 19.83
CA PHE A 141 6.56 -9.64 19.62
C PHE A 141 5.48 -10.60 20.14
N VAL A 142 4.50 -10.07 20.87
CA VAL A 142 3.36 -10.82 21.38
C VAL A 142 2.12 -10.48 20.57
N ARG A 143 1.42 -11.48 20.05
CA ARG A 143 0.17 -11.30 19.32
C ARG A 143 -1.00 -11.89 20.10
N PRO A 144 -1.88 -11.04 20.64
CA PRO A 144 -3.09 -11.50 21.31
C PRO A 144 -4.09 -12.17 20.35
N PRO A 145 -4.89 -13.14 20.83
CA PRO A 145 -5.91 -13.81 20.03
C PRO A 145 -7.17 -12.93 19.90
N TYR A 146 -7.03 -11.82 19.17
CA TYR A 146 -8.11 -10.86 18.94
C TYR A 146 -9.30 -11.51 18.21
N LYS A 147 -10.50 -10.96 18.46
CA LYS A 147 -11.70 -11.34 17.71
C LYS A 147 -11.48 -11.01 16.22
N LYS A 148 -11.75 -11.98 15.35
CA LYS A 148 -11.78 -11.73 13.90
C LYS A 148 -12.85 -10.69 13.62
N SER A 149 -12.52 -9.63 12.87
CA SER A 149 -13.52 -8.64 12.45
C SER A 149 -14.62 -9.36 11.68
N ALA A 150 -15.88 -9.17 12.07
CA ALA A 150 -17.00 -9.87 11.45
C ALA A 150 -17.09 -9.52 9.95
N THR A 151 -16.73 -10.48 9.10
CA THR A 151 -17.13 -10.54 7.69
C THR A 151 -18.42 -11.35 7.62
N SER A 152 -19.56 -10.70 7.48
CA SER A 152 -20.84 -11.36 7.20
C SER A 152 -20.85 -11.86 5.75
N ASN A 153 -20.86 -13.19 5.57
CA ASN A 153 -21.28 -13.82 4.31
C ASN A 153 -22.82 -13.98 4.31
N PRO A 154 -23.49 -13.85 3.14
CA PRO A 154 -24.93 -14.00 3.00
C PRO A 154 -25.34 -15.46 2.75
N SER A 155 -26.37 -15.94 3.44
CA SER A 155 -27.15 -17.12 3.06
C SER A 155 -28.64 -16.85 3.30
N ASP A 156 -29.44 -17.21 2.31
CA ASP A 156 -30.88 -16.97 2.10
C ASP A 156 -31.78 -17.65 3.15
N PRO A 157 -33.03 -17.19 3.36
CA PRO A 157 -33.91 -17.59 4.45
C PRO A 157 -34.91 -18.69 4.04
N SER A 158 -35.21 -19.61 4.97
CA SER A 158 -36.46 -20.36 5.00
C SER A 158 -37.23 -20.04 6.30
N THR A 159 -38.43 -19.48 6.14
CA THR A 159 -39.52 -19.30 7.14
C THR A 159 -40.40 -20.56 7.19
N PRO A 160 -41.22 -20.87 8.24
CA PRO A 160 -42.19 -19.96 8.92
C PRO A 160 -42.53 -20.14 10.44
N LYS A 161 -42.70 -18.99 11.14
CA LYS A 161 -43.77 -18.42 12.04
C LYS A 161 -44.82 -19.32 12.82
N PRO A 162 -45.66 -18.74 13.74
CA PRO A 162 -45.59 -18.50 15.22
C PRO A 162 -46.81 -19.14 15.99
N PRO A 163 -47.14 -18.84 17.29
CA PRO A 163 -47.89 -17.62 17.76
C PRO A 163 -47.50 -17.21 19.23
N ALA A 164 -48.08 -16.27 20.00
CA ALA A 164 -48.77 -14.97 19.90
C ALA A 164 -48.95 -14.44 21.36
N ILE A 165 -49.16 -13.13 21.58
CA ILE A 165 -50.13 -12.47 22.50
C ILE A 165 -49.63 -11.06 22.91
N ASP A 166 -50.40 -10.04 22.53
CA ASP A 166 -50.40 -8.64 23.00
C ASP A 166 -51.54 -8.46 24.04
N PRO A 167 -51.49 -7.43 24.92
CA PRO A 167 -52.24 -6.20 24.61
C PRO A 167 -51.56 -4.84 24.98
N GLU A 168 -51.71 -3.91 24.03
CA GLU A 168 -51.81 -2.42 23.99
C GLU A 168 -51.71 -1.50 25.26
N PRO A 169 -51.67 -0.14 25.11
CA PRO A 169 -50.96 0.72 24.15
C PRO A 169 -50.26 1.92 24.84
N ASN A 170 -49.09 2.38 24.35
CA ASN A 170 -48.61 3.73 24.66
C ASN A 170 -47.82 4.32 23.49
N LYS A 171 -48.08 5.60 23.20
CA LYS A 171 -47.70 6.32 21.96
C LYS A 171 -46.19 6.52 21.76
N GLU A 172 -45.74 6.10 20.56
CA GLU A 172 -44.67 6.59 19.64
C GLU A 172 -43.22 6.86 20.13
N PRO A 173 -42.22 6.37 19.37
CA PRO A 173 -41.74 7.15 18.21
C PRO A 173 -41.57 6.32 16.91
N ASP A 174 -41.72 7.01 15.78
CA ASP A 174 -41.57 6.49 14.41
C ASP A 174 -40.42 5.47 14.24
N LYS A 175 -40.77 4.26 13.79
CA LYS A 175 -39.79 3.24 13.38
C LYS A 175 -39.05 3.74 12.13
N PRO A 176 -37.71 3.78 12.12
CA PRO A 176 -36.99 4.19 10.94
C PRO A 176 -37.14 3.12 9.84
N THR A 177 -37.58 3.56 8.65
CA THR A 177 -37.79 2.67 7.50
C THR A 177 -36.45 2.18 6.95
N VAL A 178 -36.31 0.87 6.86
CA VAL A 178 -35.12 0.21 6.30
C VAL A 178 -35.12 0.35 4.78
N ARG A 179 -34.05 0.90 4.21
CA ARG A 179 -33.74 0.77 2.77
C ARG A 179 -32.36 0.14 2.56
N PHE A 180 -32.26 -0.77 1.60
CA PHE A 180 -31.01 -1.37 1.15
C PHE A 180 -30.29 -0.42 0.18
N LYS A 181 -28.99 -0.18 0.37
CA LYS A 181 -28.16 0.56 -0.58
C LYS A 181 -27.06 -0.35 -1.10
N ASP A 182 -26.87 -0.36 -2.43
CA ASP A 182 -25.72 -1.01 -3.03
C ASP A 182 -24.45 -0.27 -2.60
N VAL A 183 -23.52 -0.99 -1.94
CA VAL A 183 -22.22 -0.44 -1.56
C VAL A 183 -21.16 -1.13 -2.40
N THR A 184 -20.55 -0.40 -3.33
CA THR A 184 -19.42 -0.92 -4.09
C THR A 184 -18.20 -1.09 -3.18
N LYS A 185 -18.06 -2.26 -2.53
CA LYS A 185 -16.81 -2.67 -1.88
C LYS A 185 -15.91 -3.29 -2.94
N VAL A 186 -15.08 -2.45 -3.57
CA VAL A 186 -14.04 -2.92 -4.49
C VAL A 186 -12.98 -3.66 -3.68
N ILE A 187 -12.99 -4.99 -3.75
CA ILE A 187 -11.81 -5.80 -3.44
C ILE A 187 -10.94 -5.71 -4.69
N TYR A 188 -9.82 -4.99 -4.61
CA TYR A 188 -8.92 -4.84 -5.75
C TYR A 188 -8.11 -6.12 -5.91
N THR A 189 -8.30 -6.84 -7.03
CA THR A 189 -7.28 -7.76 -7.56
C THR A 189 -6.36 -7.02 -8.51
N ILE A 190 -5.09 -7.42 -8.52
CA ILE A 190 -3.99 -6.76 -9.24
C ILE A 190 -4.15 -7.01 -10.74
N LYS A 191 -4.16 -5.94 -11.56
CA LYS A 191 -3.96 -6.09 -13.01
C LYS A 191 -2.53 -6.57 -13.25
N ARG A 192 -2.36 -7.79 -13.77
CA ARG A 192 -1.04 -8.43 -13.91
C ARG A 192 -0.41 -8.14 -15.27
N SER A 193 0.09 -6.92 -15.45
CA SER A 193 0.80 -6.51 -16.67
C SER A 193 2.18 -7.16 -16.85
N ASP A 194 2.69 -7.81 -15.81
CA ASP A 194 3.86 -8.69 -15.81
C ASP A 194 3.57 -10.08 -16.41
N PHE A 195 2.29 -10.39 -16.69
CA PHE A 195 1.90 -11.64 -17.33
C PHE A 195 2.16 -11.60 -18.84
N GLY A 196 3.17 -12.36 -19.31
CA GLY A 196 3.44 -12.55 -20.73
C GLY A 196 4.91 -12.88 -21.04
N SER A 197 5.85 -12.28 -20.33
CA SER A 197 7.26 -12.72 -20.31
C SER A 197 7.43 -13.83 -19.28
N TRP A 198 8.02 -14.96 -19.67
CA TRP A 198 8.28 -16.08 -18.78
C TRP A 198 9.75 -16.47 -18.87
N ASP A 199 10.51 -16.18 -17.81
CA ASP A 199 11.95 -16.43 -17.79
C ASP A 199 12.23 -17.91 -17.58
N LYS A 200 13.06 -18.49 -18.44
CA LYS A 200 13.47 -19.90 -18.36
C LYS A 200 14.95 -19.98 -17.98
N PHE A 201 15.22 -20.43 -16.77
CA PHE A 201 16.57 -20.75 -16.32
C PHE A 201 16.86 -22.23 -16.57
N GLU A 202 17.56 -22.54 -17.65
CA GLU A 202 18.04 -23.90 -17.93
C GLU A 202 19.45 -24.08 -17.39
N HIS A 203 19.56 -24.27 -16.07
CA HIS A 203 20.85 -24.37 -15.40
C HIS A 203 20.87 -25.54 -14.43
N ARG A 204 21.62 -26.59 -14.80
CA ARG A 204 21.72 -27.84 -14.05
C ARG A 204 22.80 -27.74 -12.97
N VAL A 205 22.39 -27.96 -11.72
CA VAL A 205 23.28 -27.93 -10.55
C VAL A 205 23.14 -29.19 -9.69
N ALA A 206 22.15 -30.03 -9.98
CA ALA A 206 21.85 -31.22 -9.22
C ALA A 206 22.03 -32.48 -10.07
N TRP A 207 22.94 -33.32 -9.61
CA TRP A 207 23.29 -34.61 -10.19
C TRP A 207 23.04 -35.68 -9.13
N GLY A 208 22.53 -36.85 -9.55
CA GLY A 208 22.14 -37.92 -8.65
C GLY A 208 22.31 -39.29 -9.31
N GLU A 209 21.48 -40.25 -8.93
CA GLU A 209 21.44 -41.52 -9.64
C GLU A 209 20.84 -41.34 -11.04
N ARG A 210 21.50 -41.91 -12.05
CA ARG A 210 21.01 -41.88 -13.42
C ARG A 210 19.81 -42.81 -13.54
N ARG A 211 18.74 -42.29 -14.14
CA ARG A 211 17.49 -43.01 -14.32
C ARG A 211 17.68 -44.23 -15.22
N LYS A 212 17.28 -45.41 -14.74
CA LYS A 212 17.43 -46.68 -15.49
C LYS A 212 16.25 -47.00 -16.42
N GLY A 213 15.13 -46.26 -16.31
CA GLY A 213 13.91 -46.48 -17.09
C GLY A 213 13.28 -45.20 -17.62
N LYS A 214 12.13 -45.32 -18.30
CA LYS A 214 11.37 -44.17 -18.81
C LYS A 214 10.66 -43.43 -17.68
N VAL A 215 10.49 -42.12 -17.85
CA VAL A 215 9.59 -41.32 -16.99
C VAL A 215 8.18 -41.87 -17.12
N LYS A 216 7.53 -42.13 -15.98
CA LYS A 216 6.15 -42.67 -15.92
C LYS A 216 5.11 -41.62 -15.56
N GLY A 217 5.54 -40.51 -14.96
CA GLY A 217 4.63 -39.46 -14.51
C GLY A 217 5.34 -38.21 -13.97
N VAL A 218 4.55 -37.32 -13.38
CA VAL A 218 5.03 -36.09 -12.72
C VAL A 218 4.51 -36.02 -11.30
N THR A 219 5.35 -35.58 -10.37
CA THR A 219 4.98 -35.26 -8.98
C THR A 219 4.98 -33.76 -8.79
N ILE A 220 3.85 -33.21 -8.33
CA ILE A 220 3.71 -31.80 -7.96
C ILE A 220 3.86 -31.64 -6.45
N LYS A 221 4.64 -30.63 -6.07
CA LYS A 221 4.91 -30.21 -4.71
C LYS A 221 4.77 -28.69 -4.59
N ASN A 222 4.58 -28.17 -3.38
CA ASN A 222 4.79 -26.75 -3.11
C ASN A 222 6.22 -26.57 -2.57
N ALA A 223 6.92 -25.53 -3.02
CA ALA A 223 8.29 -25.27 -2.57
C ALA A 223 8.34 -25.06 -1.06
N HIS A 224 9.10 -25.91 -0.36
CA HIS A 224 9.21 -25.85 1.11
C HIS A 224 9.88 -24.56 1.60
N THR A 225 10.71 -23.96 0.76
CA THR A 225 11.41 -22.70 1.03
C THR A 225 10.49 -21.49 1.03
N MET A 226 9.29 -21.58 0.43
CA MET A 226 8.37 -20.46 0.23
C MET A 226 9.03 -19.25 -0.47
N ARG A 227 9.98 -19.49 -1.38
CA ARG A 227 10.70 -18.45 -2.13
C ARG A 227 10.21 -18.39 -3.58
N SER A 228 10.52 -17.30 -4.28
CA SER A 228 10.32 -17.21 -5.73
C SER A 228 11.37 -18.03 -6.50
N VAL A 229 11.12 -18.32 -7.78
CA VAL A 229 12.09 -19.02 -8.63
C VAL A 229 13.39 -18.22 -8.79
N SER A 230 13.28 -16.90 -8.98
CA SER A 230 14.44 -16.01 -9.14
C SER A 230 15.32 -16.00 -7.88
N ASP A 231 14.69 -15.97 -6.70
CA ASP A 231 15.41 -16.04 -5.42
C ASP A 231 16.15 -17.38 -5.26
N LEU A 232 15.50 -18.49 -5.60
CA LEU A 232 16.11 -19.82 -5.56
C LEU A 232 17.28 -19.94 -6.55
N TYR A 233 17.13 -19.38 -7.75
CA TYR A 233 18.18 -19.39 -8.77
C TYR A 233 19.39 -18.55 -8.36
N ASN A 234 19.16 -17.37 -7.78
CA ASN A 234 20.24 -16.47 -7.35
C ASN A 234 21.04 -17.05 -6.16
N ASP A 235 20.37 -17.76 -5.25
CA ASP A 235 20.98 -18.35 -4.05
C ASP A 235 21.37 -19.83 -4.21
N ARG A 236 21.35 -20.35 -5.44
CA ARG A 236 21.61 -21.77 -5.74
C ARG A 236 22.92 -22.35 -5.17
N ASN A 237 23.89 -21.50 -4.87
CA ASN A 237 25.19 -21.94 -4.35
C ASN A 237 25.28 -21.91 -2.81
N GLN A 238 24.23 -21.49 -2.10
CA GLN A 238 24.37 -21.11 -0.69
C GLN A 238 23.73 -22.10 0.31
N TYR A 239 22.62 -22.78 0.00
CA TYR A 239 21.79 -23.38 1.07
C TYR A 239 21.10 -24.73 0.81
N ILE A 240 21.25 -25.37 -0.36
CA ILE A 240 20.45 -26.56 -0.71
C ILE A 240 21.36 -27.72 -1.11
N ASN A 241 21.12 -28.91 -0.53
CA ASN A 241 21.82 -30.13 -0.91
C ASN A 241 21.42 -30.55 -2.34
N SER A 242 22.36 -31.04 -3.16
CA SER A 242 22.09 -31.58 -4.51
C SER A 242 20.85 -32.50 -4.54
N ASN A 243 20.62 -33.28 -3.47
CA ASN A 243 19.50 -34.22 -3.36
C ASN A 243 18.12 -33.56 -3.20
N GLU A 244 18.04 -32.30 -2.76
CA GLU A 244 16.79 -31.59 -2.52
C GLU A 244 16.27 -30.88 -3.77
N TYR A 245 17.12 -30.65 -4.78
CA TYR A 245 16.71 -29.98 -6.01
C TYR A 245 15.70 -30.83 -6.80
N PRO A 246 14.50 -30.29 -7.12
CA PRO A 246 13.54 -30.93 -8.01
C PRO A 246 14.01 -30.84 -9.47
N HIS A 247 13.27 -31.45 -10.40
CA HIS A 247 13.52 -31.25 -11.83
C HIS A 247 13.17 -29.83 -12.27
N TYR A 248 12.14 -29.25 -11.65
CA TYR A 248 11.68 -27.90 -11.95
C TYR A 248 11.20 -27.15 -10.71
N TYR A 249 11.62 -25.89 -10.57
CA TYR A 249 10.94 -24.86 -9.80
C TYR A 249 10.12 -23.98 -10.73
N ILE A 250 8.91 -23.62 -10.34
CA ILE A 250 8.00 -22.83 -11.18
C ILE A 250 7.20 -21.79 -10.39
N ASP A 251 7.13 -20.58 -10.91
CA ASP A 251 6.15 -19.57 -10.54
C ASP A 251 5.51 -18.96 -11.80
N TYR A 252 4.64 -17.97 -11.61
CA TYR A 252 3.89 -17.38 -12.71
C TYR A 252 4.74 -16.54 -13.68
N ILE A 253 5.97 -16.15 -13.31
CA ILE A 253 6.87 -15.30 -14.10
C ILE A 253 8.16 -16.01 -14.53
N SER A 254 8.53 -17.12 -13.91
CA SER A 254 9.77 -17.82 -14.21
C SER A 254 9.70 -19.33 -13.98
N SER A 255 10.65 -20.06 -14.57
CA SER A 255 10.99 -21.44 -14.23
C SER A 255 12.48 -21.62 -14.13
N TRP A 256 12.90 -22.53 -13.26
CA TRP A 256 14.28 -22.99 -13.18
C TRP A 256 14.31 -24.50 -13.18
N SER A 257 15.18 -25.10 -13.99
CA SER A 257 15.39 -26.54 -14.03
C SER A 257 16.77 -26.90 -13.48
N PRO A 258 16.89 -27.17 -12.17
CA PRO A 258 18.16 -27.47 -11.51
C PRO A 258 18.62 -28.92 -11.64
N ARG A 259 17.70 -29.88 -11.80
CA ARG A 259 18.02 -31.31 -12.01
C ARG A 259 17.64 -31.72 -13.42
N ASP A 260 18.55 -32.44 -14.07
CA ASP A 260 18.30 -32.99 -15.39
C ASP A 260 17.34 -34.20 -15.34
N GLU A 261 16.47 -34.33 -16.34
CA GLU A 261 15.42 -35.36 -16.38
C GLU A 261 15.98 -36.79 -16.46
N GLY A 262 17.23 -36.94 -16.95
CA GLY A 262 17.98 -38.20 -16.97
C GLY A 262 18.42 -38.68 -15.59
N TYR A 263 18.25 -37.87 -14.54
CA TYR A 263 18.56 -38.22 -13.17
C TYR A 263 17.31 -38.34 -12.32
N GLU A 264 17.36 -39.23 -11.33
CA GLU A 264 16.25 -39.47 -10.41
C GLU A 264 16.20 -38.39 -9.32
N TYR A 265 14.99 -38.08 -8.85
CA TYR A 265 14.79 -37.36 -7.60
C TYR A 265 14.68 -38.40 -6.47
N PRO A 266 15.43 -38.27 -5.37
CA PRO A 266 15.37 -39.21 -4.25
C PRO A 266 13.92 -39.41 -3.73
N GLY A 267 13.44 -40.66 -3.76
CA GLY A 267 12.07 -41.01 -3.36
C GLY A 267 11.00 -40.91 -4.46
N GLU A 268 11.32 -40.37 -5.64
CA GLU A 268 10.44 -40.33 -6.82
C GLU A 268 11.13 -40.86 -8.11
N PRO A 269 11.69 -42.09 -8.11
CA PRO A 269 12.54 -42.60 -9.18
C PRO A 269 11.81 -42.88 -10.50
N ASN A 270 10.47 -42.84 -10.51
CA ASN A 270 9.66 -43.01 -11.72
C ASN A 270 9.10 -41.69 -12.27
N ASN A 271 9.20 -40.60 -11.51
CA ASN A 271 8.56 -39.32 -11.83
C ASN A 271 9.58 -38.20 -12.03
N LEU A 272 9.16 -37.15 -12.72
CA LEU A 272 9.79 -35.83 -12.62
C LEU A 272 9.11 -35.02 -11.51
N VAL A 273 9.86 -34.23 -10.76
CA VAL A 273 9.35 -33.44 -9.63
C VAL A 273 9.29 -31.96 -10.00
N ILE A 274 8.11 -31.36 -9.82
CA ILE A 274 7.88 -29.93 -10.00
C ILE A 274 7.49 -29.31 -8.66
N GLU A 275 8.24 -28.31 -8.23
CA GLU A 275 7.93 -27.49 -7.05
C GLU A 275 7.38 -26.13 -7.44
N ILE A 276 6.12 -25.92 -7.08
CA ILE A 276 5.41 -24.65 -7.29
C ILE A 276 5.84 -23.68 -6.19
N CYS A 277 6.45 -22.57 -6.61
CA CYS A 277 6.99 -21.53 -5.76
C CYS A 277 5.92 -20.52 -5.31
N GLY A 278 6.20 -19.84 -4.20
CA GLY A 278 5.37 -18.77 -3.64
C GLY A 278 4.89 -19.01 -2.20
N ASP A 279 4.81 -17.94 -1.40
CA ASP A 279 4.55 -17.97 0.05
C ASP A 279 3.10 -17.64 0.47
N TYR A 280 2.78 -17.69 1.78
CA TYR A 280 1.44 -17.32 2.26
C TYR A 280 1.09 -15.83 2.10
N ALA A 281 2.06 -14.96 1.84
CA ALA A 281 1.89 -13.52 1.67
C ALA A 281 1.67 -13.12 0.20
N ASP A 282 2.02 -13.99 -0.73
CA ASP A 282 1.78 -13.83 -2.16
C ASP A 282 0.28 -13.76 -2.46
N ASP A 283 -0.06 -12.95 -3.45
CA ASP A 283 -1.43 -12.79 -3.92
C ASP A 283 -1.98 -14.12 -4.48
N LYS A 284 -3.23 -14.45 -4.12
CA LYS A 284 -3.92 -15.69 -4.51
C LYS A 284 -3.94 -15.91 -6.02
N GLU A 285 -4.11 -14.86 -6.82
CA GLU A 285 -4.11 -14.99 -8.28
C GLU A 285 -2.70 -15.29 -8.82
N ALA A 286 -1.61 -14.82 -8.17
CA ALA A 286 -0.22 -15.17 -8.54
C ALA A 286 0.00 -16.66 -8.44
N PHE A 287 -0.47 -17.21 -7.33
CA PHE A 287 -0.26 -18.61 -7.02
C PHE A 287 -1.07 -19.51 -7.92
N ILE A 288 -2.35 -19.17 -8.16
CA ILE A 288 -3.17 -19.92 -9.14
C ILE A 288 -2.55 -19.87 -10.54
N LEU A 289 -1.92 -18.76 -10.94
CA LEU A 289 -1.20 -18.68 -12.22
C LEU A 289 0.09 -19.52 -12.21
N SER A 290 0.78 -19.60 -11.08
CA SER A 290 1.94 -20.47 -10.90
C SER A 290 1.54 -21.95 -11.01
N GLU A 291 0.40 -22.33 -10.44
CA GLU A 291 -0.18 -23.66 -10.59
C GLU A 291 -0.60 -23.94 -12.04
N LEU A 292 -1.19 -22.96 -12.72
CA LEU A 292 -1.52 -23.10 -14.14
C LEU A 292 -0.26 -23.32 -15.00
N LYS A 293 0.83 -22.58 -14.74
CA LYS A 293 2.12 -22.75 -15.41
C LYS A 293 2.73 -24.13 -15.13
N ALA A 294 2.64 -24.60 -13.89
CA ALA A 294 3.06 -25.95 -13.52
C ALA A 294 2.32 -27.01 -14.31
N ILE A 295 0.99 -26.90 -14.42
CA ILE A 295 0.20 -27.86 -15.17
C ILE A 295 0.47 -27.77 -16.67
N MET A 296 0.67 -26.59 -17.24
CA MET A 296 1.11 -26.47 -18.63
C MET A 296 2.44 -27.22 -18.88
N LEU A 297 3.41 -27.09 -17.97
CA LEU A 297 4.68 -27.83 -18.03
C LEU A 297 4.48 -29.35 -17.88
N VAL A 298 3.55 -29.82 -17.05
CA VAL A 298 3.19 -31.25 -16.96
C VAL A 298 2.74 -31.79 -18.33
N TYR A 299 1.88 -31.06 -19.03
CA TYR A 299 1.42 -31.48 -20.36
C TYR A 299 2.55 -31.49 -21.40
N GLU A 300 3.48 -30.53 -21.32
CA GLU A 300 4.69 -30.52 -22.15
C GLU A 300 5.57 -31.75 -21.87
N ILE A 301 5.80 -32.09 -20.60
CA ILE A 301 6.53 -33.29 -20.20
C ILE A 301 5.85 -34.55 -20.70
N PHE A 302 4.52 -34.66 -20.54
CA PHE A 302 3.77 -35.82 -21.00
C PHE A 302 3.89 -36.01 -22.52
N LYS A 303 3.83 -34.92 -23.28
CA LYS A 303 4.08 -34.94 -24.72
C LYS A 303 5.50 -35.39 -25.04
N ASN A 304 6.51 -34.82 -24.38
CA ASN A 304 7.92 -35.09 -24.66
C ASN A 304 8.33 -36.54 -24.31
N HIS A 305 7.70 -37.13 -23.29
CA HIS A 305 7.98 -38.50 -22.82
C HIS A 305 6.97 -39.55 -23.32
N ASN A 306 6.07 -39.20 -24.23
CA ASN A 306 4.99 -40.07 -24.74
C ASN A 306 4.12 -40.69 -23.62
N ILE A 307 3.82 -39.91 -22.58
CA ILE A 307 2.96 -40.28 -21.45
C ILE A 307 1.53 -39.80 -21.74
N GLN A 308 0.55 -40.68 -21.52
CA GLN A 308 -0.86 -40.32 -21.67
C GLN A 308 -1.27 -39.30 -20.58
N PRO A 309 -1.99 -38.21 -20.91
CA PRO A 309 -2.42 -37.19 -19.95
C PRO A 309 -3.60 -37.65 -19.10
N LYS A 310 -3.37 -38.68 -18.28
CA LYS A 310 -4.34 -39.29 -17.37
C LYS A 310 -3.99 -38.92 -15.94
N LEU A 311 -5.00 -38.65 -15.10
CA LEU A 311 -4.82 -38.31 -13.68
C LEU A 311 -3.93 -39.30 -12.92
N LYS A 312 -3.97 -40.60 -13.26
CA LYS A 312 -3.12 -41.63 -12.65
C LYS A 312 -1.61 -41.44 -12.87
N ASN A 313 -1.20 -40.63 -13.85
CA ASN A 313 0.19 -40.33 -14.16
C ASN A 313 0.64 -39.01 -13.50
N LEU A 314 -0.24 -38.33 -12.76
CA LEU A 314 0.03 -37.13 -11.98
C LEU A 314 -0.08 -37.47 -10.49
N LYS A 315 1.00 -37.27 -9.76
CA LYS A 315 1.03 -37.40 -8.30
C LYS A 315 1.07 -36.01 -7.67
N ILE A 316 0.27 -35.80 -6.63
CA ILE A 316 0.36 -34.59 -5.80
C ILE A 316 0.81 -35.03 -4.41
N GLU A 317 1.91 -34.46 -3.93
CA GLU A 317 2.42 -34.80 -2.61
C GLU A 317 1.49 -34.28 -1.51
N ASN A 318 1.40 -35.00 -0.40
CA ASN A 318 0.54 -34.64 0.74
C ASN A 318 0.93 -33.33 1.45
N LYS A 319 2.08 -32.73 1.10
CA LYS A 319 2.59 -31.45 1.65
C LYS A 319 2.35 -30.23 0.75
N VAL A 320 1.33 -30.25 -0.11
CA VAL A 320 0.90 -29.08 -0.93
C VAL A 320 0.00 -28.10 -0.15
N TRP A 321 0.51 -27.60 0.96
CA TRP A 321 -0.21 -26.78 1.94
C TRP A 321 -0.95 -25.58 1.33
N ARG A 322 -0.40 -24.95 0.29
CA ARG A 322 -1.00 -23.76 -0.32
C ARG A 322 -2.10 -24.14 -1.30
N SER A 323 -1.84 -25.14 -2.14
CA SER A 323 -2.82 -25.66 -3.08
C SER A 323 -4.07 -26.20 -2.35
N LEU A 324 -3.88 -26.89 -1.23
CA LEU A 324 -4.97 -27.34 -0.36
C LEU A 324 -5.81 -26.18 0.19
N LYS A 325 -5.14 -25.14 0.68
CA LYS A 325 -5.81 -23.95 1.21
C LYS A 325 -6.60 -23.22 0.14
N GLU A 326 -6.04 -23.05 -1.06
CA GLU A 326 -6.65 -22.21 -2.08
C GLU A 326 -7.77 -22.88 -2.86
N HIS A 327 -7.69 -24.20 -3.08
CA HIS A 327 -8.65 -24.94 -3.90
C HIS A 327 -9.67 -25.73 -3.08
N VAL A 328 -9.28 -26.32 -1.94
CA VAL A 328 -10.17 -27.20 -1.14
C VAL A 328 -10.46 -26.64 0.26
N ASN A 329 -10.07 -25.38 0.53
CA ASN A 329 -10.24 -24.69 1.81
C ASN A 329 -9.72 -25.50 3.02
N TRP A 330 -8.67 -26.29 2.81
CA TRP A 330 -8.06 -27.11 3.85
C TRP A 330 -6.79 -26.42 4.36
N ASP A 331 -6.81 -25.99 5.62
CA ASP A 331 -5.67 -25.30 6.21
C ASP A 331 -4.81 -26.32 6.95
N PHE A 332 -3.69 -26.71 6.34
CA PHE A 332 -2.77 -27.70 6.91
C PHE A 332 -2.31 -27.38 8.34
N VAL A 333 -2.23 -26.09 8.70
CA VAL A 333 -1.82 -25.64 10.05
C VAL A 333 -2.94 -25.81 11.07
N LYS A 334 -4.20 -25.75 10.63
CA LYS A 334 -5.39 -25.85 11.50
C LYS A 334 -5.97 -27.26 11.54
N ASP A 335 -6.03 -27.91 10.40
CA ASP A 335 -6.79 -29.13 10.16
C ASP A 335 -5.87 -30.37 10.00
N GLY A 336 -4.55 -30.17 9.99
CA GLY A 336 -3.55 -31.24 9.91
C GLY A 336 -3.38 -31.82 8.50
N PHE A 337 -2.78 -33.02 8.42
CA PHE A 337 -2.63 -33.73 7.15
C PHE A 337 -4.01 -34.04 6.54
N PRO A 338 -4.22 -33.72 5.25
CA PRO A 338 -5.51 -33.95 4.62
C PRO A 338 -5.80 -35.45 4.47
N PRO A 339 -7.06 -35.88 4.61
CA PRO A 339 -7.46 -37.22 4.21
C PRO A 339 -7.34 -37.40 2.68
N GLU A 340 -7.16 -38.63 2.21
CA GLU A 340 -6.95 -38.96 0.79
C GLU A 340 -8.04 -38.36 -0.12
N GLN A 341 -9.29 -38.37 0.32
CA GLN A 341 -10.44 -37.79 -0.38
C GLN A 341 -10.26 -36.28 -0.67
N LYS A 342 -9.60 -35.53 0.22
CA LYS A 342 -9.31 -34.10 0.03
C LYS A 342 -8.17 -33.87 -0.95
N VAL A 343 -7.23 -34.81 -1.03
CA VAL A 343 -6.18 -34.81 -2.04
C VAL A 343 -6.77 -35.13 -3.42
N ASP A 344 -7.71 -36.08 -3.51
CA ASP A 344 -8.44 -36.36 -4.75
C ASP A 344 -9.29 -35.18 -5.24
N GLU A 345 -9.95 -34.47 -4.31
CA GLU A 345 -10.67 -33.23 -4.61
C GLU A 345 -9.72 -32.16 -5.19
N LEU A 346 -8.53 -32.02 -4.59
CA LEU A 346 -7.50 -31.08 -5.07
C LEU A 346 -6.99 -31.45 -6.47
N ILE A 347 -6.70 -32.73 -6.71
CA ILE A 347 -6.26 -33.24 -8.01
C ILE A 347 -7.28 -32.89 -9.10
N LYS A 348 -8.57 -33.13 -8.84
CA LYS A 348 -9.66 -32.77 -9.78
C LYS A 348 -9.72 -31.27 -10.05
N LYS A 349 -9.59 -30.43 -9.01
CA LYS A 349 -9.62 -28.96 -9.16
C LYS A 349 -8.44 -28.42 -9.95
N ILE A 350 -7.23 -28.92 -9.68
CA ILE A 350 -6.01 -28.54 -10.40
C ILE A 350 -6.10 -28.96 -11.86
N TYR A 351 -6.61 -30.17 -12.16
CA TYR A 351 -6.86 -30.60 -13.53
C TYR A 351 -7.86 -29.70 -14.26
N GLY A 352 -8.96 -29.31 -13.58
CA GLY A 352 -9.94 -28.36 -14.09
C GLY A 352 -9.37 -26.96 -14.39
N LEU A 353 -8.23 -26.56 -13.80
CA LEU A 353 -7.55 -25.31 -14.17
C LEU A 353 -7.04 -25.36 -15.62
N TYR A 354 -6.54 -26.52 -16.06
CA TYR A 354 -6.04 -26.68 -17.43
C TYR A 354 -7.16 -26.70 -18.46
N GLU A 355 -8.29 -27.33 -18.15
CA GLU A 355 -9.49 -27.29 -19.01
C GLU A 355 -10.00 -25.86 -19.19
N ASN A 356 -9.93 -25.04 -18.13
CA ASN A 356 -10.34 -23.64 -18.16
C ASN A 356 -9.22 -22.65 -18.55
N ARG A 357 -8.05 -23.14 -18.97
CA ARG A 357 -6.83 -22.31 -19.14
C ARG A 357 -7.04 -21.11 -20.04
N GLU A 358 -7.71 -21.26 -21.18
CA GLU A 358 -7.91 -20.16 -22.14
C GLU A 358 -8.71 -19.01 -21.52
N LYS A 359 -9.78 -19.35 -20.78
CA LYS A 359 -10.60 -18.37 -20.06
C LYS A 359 -9.86 -17.73 -18.89
N LEU A 360 -9.03 -18.50 -18.17
CA LEU A 360 -8.22 -17.97 -17.08
C LEU A 360 -7.18 -16.97 -17.62
N LEU A 361 -6.42 -17.38 -18.65
CA LEU A 361 -5.40 -16.58 -19.33
C LEU A 361 -5.96 -15.30 -19.97
N ALA A 362 -7.13 -15.38 -20.62
CA ALA A 362 -7.79 -14.23 -21.24
C ALA A 362 -8.26 -13.16 -20.23
N ASN A 363 -8.40 -13.53 -18.96
CA ASN A 363 -8.89 -12.65 -17.90
C ASN A 363 -7.78 -12.10 -17.00
N VAL A 364 -6.53 -12.55 -17.12
CA VAL A 364 -5.39 -12.07 -16.30
C VAL A 364 -5.12 -10.58 -16.49
N ASN A 365 -5.37 -10.07 -17.70
CA ASN A 365 -5.15 -8.67 -18.06
C ASN A 365 -6.39 -7.77 -17.89
N LYS A 366 -7.51 -8.33 -17.39
CA LYS A 366 -8.79 -7.64 -17.28
C LYS A 366 -9.13 -7.36 -15.81
N GLU A 367 -9.56 -6.14 -15.54
CA GLU A 367 -10.01 -5.74 -14.19
C GLU A 367 -11.29 -6.50 -13.81
N LYS A 368 -11.27 -7.22 -12.67
CA LYS A 368 -12.47 -7.86 -12.11
C LYS A 368 -13.01 -7.02 -10.95
N VAL A 369 -14.33 -6.75 -10.96
CA VAL A 369 -15.03 -5.98 -9.92
C VAL A 369 -16.18 -6.81 -9.36
N THR A 370 -16.16 -7.10 -8.06
CA THR A 370 -17.28 -7.73 -7.34
C THR A 370 -17.97 -6.73 -6.41
N LYS A 371 -19.31 -6.82 -6.31
CA LYS A 371 -20.18 -5.91 -5.52
C LYS A 371 -20.87 -6.66 -4.37
N SER A 372 -21.17 -5.97 -3.26
CA SER A 372 -21.99 -6.51 -2.14
C SER A 372 -22.90 -5.42 -1.53
N LYS A 373 -24.02 -5.78 -0.88
CA LYS A 373 -25.03 -4.82 -0.36
C LYS A 373 -24.93 -4.61 1.16
N ILE A 374 -25.25 -3.40 1.65
CA ILE A 374 -25.29 -3.08 3.09
C ILE A 374 -26.57 -2.29 3.43
N LYS A 375 -27.14 -2.54 4.61
CA LYS A 375 -28.37 -1.94 5.16
C LYS A 375 -28.05 -0.64 5.94
N VAL A 376 -28.83 0.43 5.75
CA VAL A 376 -28.66 1.74 6.43
C VAL A 376 -30.00 2.22 7.01
N VAL A 377 -29.96 2.87 8.18
CA VAL A 377 -31.10 3.46 8.92
C VAL A 377 -30.90 4.98 8.96
N VAL A 378 -31.94 5.79 8.72
CA VAL A 378 -31.89 7.27 8.76
C VAL A 378 -33.07 7.78 9.58
N ASP A 379 -32.79 8.56 10.63
CA ASP A 379 -33.80 9.27 11.41
C ASP A 379 -34.27 10.53 10.66
N GLY A 380 -35.58 10.68 10.54
CA GLY A 380 -36.23 11.74 9.77
C GLY A 380 -36.56 12.95 10.61
N LYS A 381 -36.09 14.14 10.21
CA LYS A 381 -36.82 15.40 10.40
C LYS A 381 -36.62 16.33 9.20
N ASN A 382 -37.74 16.96 8.83
CA ASN A 382 -38.00 17.93 7.75
C ASN A 382 -38.32 17.35 6.37
N LYS A 383 -39.57 16.85 6.28
CA LYS A 383 -40.41 16.91 5.08
C LYS A 383 -41.06 18.30 4.95
N ASP A 384 -41.62 18.51 3.76
CA ASP A 384 -42.55 19.57 3.30
C ASP A 384 -41.86 20.55 2.34
N VAL A 385 -42.26 20.72 1.06
CA VAL A 385 -43.50 20.40 0.34
C VAL A 385 -43.18 20.05 -1.13
N VAL A 386 -44.00 19.15 -1.66
CA VAL A 386 -44.05 18.56 -3.00
C VAL A 386 -45.05 19.33 -3.88
N ALA A 387 -44.90 19.18 -5.21
CA ALA A 387 -45.91 19.28 -6.28
C ALA A 387 -45.67 20.46 -7.24
N GLN A 388 -45.72 20.33 -8.57
CA GLN A 388 -46.09 19.20 -9.43
C GLN A 388 -45.65 19.52 -10.88
N SER A 389 -45.22 18.49 -11.62
CA SER A 389 -45.43 18.23 -13.07
C SER A 389 -45.08 19.29 -14.13
N GLU A 390 -44.51 19.01 -15.30
CA GLU A 390 -44.05 17.80 -16.00
C GLU A 390 -43.37 18.29 -17.29
N SER A 391 -42.21 17.72 -17.66
CA SER A 391 -41.76 17.38 -19.04
C SER A 391 -40.22 17.32 -19.20
N LYS A 392 -39.70 16.11 -18.90
CA LYS A 392 -38.55 15.38 -19.49
C LYS A 392 -37.38 16.15 -20.14
N LYS A 393 -36.22 16.14 -19.45
CA LYS A 393 -35.01 15.33 -19.81
C LYS A 393 -33.87 15.51 -18.78
N GLY A 394 -33.64 14.44 -18.01
CA GLY A 394 -32.42 14.01 -17.29
C GLY A 394 -31.39 15.02 -16.74
N GLU A 395 -31.40 15.22 -15.43
CA GLU A 395 -30.20 15.55 -14.62
C GLU A 395 -30.30 14.90 -13.21
N LYS A 396 -29.29 14.12 -12.82
CA LYS A 396 -28.26 14.41 -11.79
C LYS A 396 -28.77 14.57 -10.35
N ASN A 397 -28.20 13.77 -9.46
CA ASN A 397 -27.55 14.30 -8.25
C ASN A 397 -26.37 13.40 -7.85
N VAL A 398 -25.28 13.57 -8.61
CA VAL A 398 -23.92 13.41 -8.11
C VAL A 398 -23.67 14.61 -7.21
N THR A 399 -23.22 14.41 -5.97
CA THR A 399 -22.71 15.51 -5.14
C THR A 399 -21.68 16.31 -5.93
N SER A 400 -21.97 17.58 -6.17
CA SER A 400 -21.18 18.43 -7.06
C SER A 400 -19.76 18.66 -6.51
N ASN A 401 -18.76 18.14 -7.21
CA ASN A 401 -17.36 18.57 -7.09
C ASN A 401 -17.14 19.84 -7.92
N SER A 402 -17.93 20.89 -7.67
CA SER A 402 -17.72 22.18 -8.33
C SER A 402 -16.42 22.82 -7.85
N PRO A 403 -15.56 23.35 -8.75
CA PRO A 403 -14.32 24.01 -8.35
C PRO A 403 -14.63 25.23 -7.47
N LYS A 404 -13.96 25.33 -6.33
CA LYS A 404 -14.00 26.48 -5.42
C LYS A 404 -12.97 27.49 -5.89
N ILE A 405 -13.44 28.67 -6.29
CA ILE A 405 -12.63 29.70 -6.94
C ILE A 405 -12.54 30.92 -6.03
N THR A 406 -11.31 31.35 -5.75
CA THR A 406 -11.02 32.64 -5.12
C THR A 406 -10.39 33.54 -6.18
N VAL A 407 -10.87 34.78 -6.33
CA VAL A 407 -10.30 35.75 -7.28
C VAL A 407 -9.40 36.71 -6.52
N GLU A 408 -8.19 36.91 -7.04
CA GLU A 408 -7.20 37.81 -6.45
C GLU A 408 -6.68 38.80 -7.48
N LYS A 409 -6.68 40.09 -7.15
CA LYS A 409 -6.20 41.15 -8.03
C LYS A 409 -4.83 41.65 -7.58
N SER A 410 -3.88 41.72 -8.52
CA SER A 410 -2.60 42.38 -8.33
C SER A 410 -2.77 43.90 -8.26
N LYS A 411 -1.88 44.56 -7.50
CA LYS A 411 -1.75 46.03 -7.50
C LYS A 411 -1.10 46.58 -8.79
N TYR A 412 -0.43 45.72 -9.57
CA TYR A 412 0.23 46.09 -10.82
C TYR A 412 -0.74 45.92 -12.00
N ALA A 413 -0.64 46.80 -12.99
CA ALA A 413 -1.23 46.57 -14.30
C ALA A 413 -0.44 45.48 -15.06
N PHE A 414 -1.11 44.74 -15.96
CA PHE A 414 -0.48 43.67 -16.73
C PHE A 414 0.79 44.14 -17.48
N LYS A 415 0.71 45.31 -18.14
CA LYS A 415 1.84 45.93 -18.84
C LYS A 415 3.03 46.20 -17.92
N GLN A 416 2.79 46.75 -16.73
CA GLN A 416 3.84 47.03 -15.73
C GLN A 416 4.51 45.74 -15.23
N ALA A 417 3.72 44.68 -15.03
CA ALA A 417 4.25 43.38 -14.65
C ALA A 417 5.12 42.80 -15.78
N LEU A 418 4.66 42.84 -17.03
CA LEU A 418 5.42 42.42 -18.21
C LEU A 418 6.72 43.23 -18.38
N ASP A 419 6.68 44.55 -18.21
CA ASP A 419 7.87 45.41 -18.25
C ASP A 419 8.93 44.99 -17.24
N LYS A 420 8.50 44.64 -16.01
CA LYS A 420 9.40 44.11 -14.99
C LYS A 420 9.96 42.74 -15.38
N GLN A 421 9.13 41.85 -15.94
CA GLN A 421 9.60 40.53 -16.40
C GLN A 421 10.70 40.65 -17.44
N MET A 422 10.55 41.56 -18.40
CA MET A 422 11.56 41.74 -19.46
C MET A 422 12.93 42.21 -18.94
N ARG A 423 12.99 42.79 -17.74
CA ARG A 423 14.27 43.23 -17.11
C ARG A 423 15.06 42.09 -16.47
N VAL A 424 14.44 40.94 -16.22
CA VAL A 424 15.10 39.76 -15.65
C VAL A 424 15.39 38.67 -16.69
N ASN A 425 15.37 39.05 -17.97
CA ASN A 425 15.74 38.21 -19.11
C ASN A 425 15.05 36.82 -19.11
N PRO A 426 13.71 36.75 -19.27
CA PRO A 426 12.98 35.48 -19.24
C PRO A 426 13.48 34.57 -20.37
N GLN A 427 13.56 33.27 -20.12
CA GLN A 427 14.14 32.30 -21.05
C GLN A 427 13.06 31.42 -21.70
N THR A 428 13.40 30.78 -22.81
CA THR A 428 12.59 29.73 -23.44
C THR A 428 13.49 28.79 -24.25
N ASN A 429 13.00 27.61 -24.58
CA ASN A 429 13.74 26.59 -25.33
C ASN A 429 12.85 26.00 -26.44
N THR A 430 13.38 25.90 -27.67
CA THR A 430 12.70 25.35 -28.86
C THR A 430 13.35 24.08 -29.39
N GLY A 431 14.09 23.36 -28.55
CA GLY A 431 14.78 22.13 -28.91
C GLY A 431 16.22 22.33 -29.39
N GLY A 432 16.65 23.58 -29.65
CA GLY A 432 18.01 23.94 -30.03
C GLY A 432 18.85 24.61 -28.94
N GLY A 433 18.29 24.84 -27.75
CA GLY A 433 18.97 25.54 -26.63
C GLY A 433 18.12 26.60 -25.95
N TRP A 434 18.68 27.24 -24.92
CA TRP A 434 18.04 28.30 -24.16
C TRP A 434 18.30 29.67 -24.80
N TYR A 435 17.23 30.44 -24.96
CA TYR A 435 17.31 31.80 -25.49
C TYR A 435 16.36 32.74 -24.76
N SER A 436 16.69 34.03 -24.80
CA SER A 436 15.84 35.10 -24.30
C SER A 436 14.48 35.11 -24.99
N ALA A 437 13.42 34.95 -24.20
CA ALA A 437 12.05 35.02 -24.68
C ALA A 437 11.72 36.44 -25.16
N SER A 438 11.10 36.53 -26.33
CA SER A 438 10.59 37.80 -26.82
C SER A 438 9.51 38.34 -25.88
N ARG A 439 9.32 39.66 -25.90
CA ARG A 439 8.25 40.33 -25.14
C ARG A 439 6.87 39.75 -25.46
N ALA A 440 6.60 39.43 -26.73
CA ALA A 440 5.34 38.82 -27.17
C ALA A 440 5.15 37.41 -26.57
N LYS A 441 6.17 36.55 -26.64
CA LYS A 441 6.13 35.21 -26.03
C LYS A 441 5.93 35.29 -24.51
N THR A 442 6.64 36.20 -23.85
CA THR A 442 6.51 36.42 -22.40
C THR A 442 5.12 36.92 -22.02
N SER A 443 4.59 37.90 -22.77
CA SER A 443 3.22 38.41 -22.61
C SER A 443 2.19 37.30 -22.72
N ASP A 444 2.30 36.47 -23.76
CA ASP A 444 1.38 35.37 -23.99
C ASP A 444 1.43 34.32 -22.87
N ALA A 445 2.63 33.94 -22.43
CA ALA A 445 2.86 32.96 -21.38
C ALA A 445 2.36 33.42 -19.99
N MET A 446 2.37 34.73 -19.70
CA MET A 446 1.93 35.27 -18.41
C MET A 446 0.47 35.74 -18.39
N ASN A 447 -0.27 35.67 -19.51
CA ASN A 447 -1.64 36.18 -19.62
C ASN A 447 -2.64 35.38 -18.79
N PRO A 448 -3.18 35.93 -17.67
CA PRO A 448 -4.02 35.17 -16.75
C PRO A 448 -5.38 34.81 -17.34
N THR A 449 -5.95 35.64 -18.23
CA THR A 449 -7.24 35.38 -18.88
C THR A 449 -7.12 34.21 -19.84
N LYS A 450 -6.05 34.19 -20.65
CA LYS A 450 -5.74 33.07 -21.56
C LYS A 450 -5.56 31.77 -20.78
N ILE A 451 -4.79 31.82 -19.70
CA ILE A 451 -4.54 30.67 -18.82
C ILE A 451 -5.84 30.16 -18.21
N TRP A 452 -6.68 31.04 -17.65
CA TRP A 452 -7.91 30.68 -16.98
C TRP A 452 -8.94 30.03 -17.91
N ASN A 453 -9.05 30.54 -19.14
CA ASN A 453 -10.03 30.06 -20.12
C ASN A 453 -9.61 28.75 -20.79
N ASN A 454 -8.35 28.33 -20.66
CA ASN A 454 -7.89 27.04 -21.16
C ASN A 454 -8.05 25.94 -20.09
N ILE A 455 -8.77 24.86 -20.41
CA ILE A 455 -9.11 23.78 -19.46
C ILE A 455 -7.89 23.07 -18.85
N THR A 456 -6.79 22.98 -19.58
CA THR A 456 -5.53 22.38 -19.11
C THR A 456 -4.69 23.40 -18.36
N GLN A 457 -4.50 24.58 -18.95
CA GLN A 457 -3.63 25.61 -18.36
C GLN A 457 -4.25 26.24 -17.11
N ARG A 458 -5.56 26.11 -16.87
CA ARG A 458 -6.20 26.49 -15.60
C ARG A 458 -5.57 25.84 -14.38
N TYR A 459 -4.93 24.67 -14.51
CA TYR A 459 -4.17 24.05 -13.41
C TYR A 459 -2.96 24.86 -12.95
N GLN A 460 -2.49 25.83 -13.74
CA GLN A 460 -1.50 26.81 -13.28
C GLN A 460 -2.00 27.64 -12.09
N MET A 461 -3.33 27.79 -11.97
CA MET A 461 -4.04 28.54 -10.93
C MET A 461 -4.65 27.63 -9.86
N LEU A 462 -4.30 26.34 -9.82
CA LEU A 462 -4.68 25.46 -8.71
C LEU A 462 -3.98 25.90 -7.42
N ASP A 463 -4.71 25.95 -6.31
CA ASP A 463 -4.17 26.23 -4.97
C ASP A 463 -3.35 25.02 -4.48
N LEU A 464 -2.05 25.09 -4.73
CA LEU A 464 -1.06 24.08 -4.32
C LEU A 464 -0.87 24.07 -2.81
N GLY A 465 -1.37 25.11 -2.12
CA GLY A 465 -1.30 25.26 -0.68
C GLY A 465 -2.41 24.56 0.09
N LYS A 466 -3.22 23.72 -0.58
CA LYS A 466 -4.28 22.92 0.02
C LYS A 466 -4.12 21.44 -0.27
N TYR A 467 -4.13 20.67 0.81
CA TYR A 467 -4.24 19.21 0.78
C TYR A 467 -5.63 18.79 0.30
N GLN A 468 -5.68 17.95 -0.73
CA GLN A 468 -6.92 17.53 -1.38
C GLN A 468 -7.49 16.22 -0.80
N GLY A 469 -6.64 15.36 -0.22
CA GLY A 469 -7.08 14.05 0.29
C GLY A 469 -7.18 12.99 -0.80
N VAL A 470 -6.30 13.04 -1.81
CA VAL A 470 -6.27 12.04 -2.88
C VAL A 470 -5.91 10.67 -2.30
N PRO A 471 -6.68 9.60 -2.60
CA PRO A 471 -6.39 8.27 -2.09
C PRO A 471 -4.97 7.81 -2.45
N VAL A 472 -4.26 7.20 -1.51
CA VAL A 472 -2.89 6.70 -1.71
C VAL A 472 -2.78 5.75 -2.90
N SER A 473 -3.81 4.93 -3.16
CA SER A 473 -3.86 4.06 -4.34
C SER A 473 -3.82 4.83 -5.66
N LYS A 474 -4.50 5.98 -5.75
CA LYS A 474 -4.45 6.87 -6.91
C LYS A 474 -3.10 7.56 -7.04
N LEU A 475 -2.47 7.92 -5.92
CA LEU A 475 -1.11 8.47 -5.93
C LEU A 475 -0.10 7.41 -6.41
N ASN A 476 -0.20 6.17 -5.93
CA ASN A 476 0.64 5.06 -6.40
C ASN A 476 0.41 4.76 -7.89
N GLN A 477 -0.81 4.91 -8.41
CA GLN A 477 -1.08 4.80 -9.86
C GLN A 477 -0.30 5.83 -10.71
N LEU A 478 0.00 7.00 -10.15
CA LEU A 478 0.82 8.02 -10.82
C LEU A 478 2.32 7.69 -10.74
N LEU A 479 2.73 7.11 -9.62
CA LEU A 479 4.11 6.80 -9.27
C LEU A 479 4.58 5.43 -9.78
N ASP A 480 3.67 4.63 -10.33
CA ASP A 480 3.97 3.33 -10.91
C ASP A 480 5.05 3.43 -12.00
N GLY A 481 6.04 2.54 -11.94
CA GLY A 481 7.24 2.57 -12.80
C GLY A 481 8.16 3.80 -12.69
N ARG A 482 7.94 4.72 -11.73
CA ARG A 482 8.72 5.97 -11.58
C ARG A 482 9.95 5.82 -10.67
N GLY A 483 10.76 4.79 -10.92
CA GLY A 483 12.06 4.62 -10.24
C GLY A 483 11.93 4.61 -8.71
N LYS A 484 12.73 5.43 -8.02
CA LYS A 484 12.71 5.52 -6.54
C LYS A 484 11.46 6.23 -5.98
N LEU A 485 10.61 6.79 -6.84
CA LEU A 485 9.30 7.32 -6.45
C LEU A 485 8.21 6.24 -6.46
N HIS A 486 8.47 5.06 -7.04
CA HIS A 486 7.53 3.93 -7.07
C HIS A 486 7.03 3.57 -5.66
N ASN A 487 5.72 3.37 -5.53
CA ASN A 487 5.01 3.09 -4.28
C ASN A 487 5.19 4.11 -3.14
N GLN A 488 5.71 5.31 -3.42
CA GLN A 488 5.86 6.36 -2.40
C GLN A 488 4.59 7.19 -2.16
N GLY A 489 3.44 6.80 -2.70
CA GLY A 489 2.19 7.57 -2.65
C GLY A 489 1.73 7.87 -1.22
N LYS A 490 2.00 6.96 -0.27
CA LYS A 490 1.73 7.22 1.16
C LYS A 490 2.62 8.33 1.71
N VAL A 491 3.89 8.35 1.34
CA VAL A 491 4.82 9.41 1.77
C VAL A 491 4.41 10.75 1.18
N PHE A 492 4.03 10.78 -0.10
CA PHE A 492 3.49 12.00 -0.73
C PHE A 492 2.23 12.48 0.00
N ALA A 493 1.27 11.59 0.29
CA ALA A 493 0.06 11.96 1.03
C ALA A 493 0.38 12.51 2.43
N ASP A 494 1.27 11.85 3.18
CA ASP A 494 1.64 12.26 4.54
C ASP A 494 2.41 13.60 4.54
N ALA A 495 3.36 13.77 3.61
CA ALA A 495 4.11 15.01 3.45
C ALA A 495 3.20 16.17 3.04
N CYS A 496 2.31 15.93 2.08
CA CYS A 496 1.33 16.91 1.62
C CYS A 496 0.33 17.26 2.72
N LYS A 497 -0.16 16.29 3.49
CA LYS A 497 -1.04 16.57 4.63
C LYS A 497 -0.33 17.41 5.70
N LYS A 498 0.91 17.03 6.07
CA LYS A 498 1.71 17.73 7.08
C LYS A 498 2.01 19.17 6.68
N TYR A 499 2.46 19.36 5.45
CA TYR A 499 2.84 20.68 4.93
C TYR A 499 1.69 21.33 4.15
N LYS A 500 0.46 20.85 4.30
CA LYS A 500 -0.76 21.34 3.65
C LYS A 500 -0.67 21.47 2.12
N LEU A 501 0.17 20.72 1.42
CA LEU A 501 0.34 20.82 -0.03
C LEU A 501 -0.67 19.99 -0.82
N ASN A 502 -0.87 20.35 -2.07
CA ASN A 502 -1.59 19.53 -3.04
C ASN A 502 -0.73 18.34 -3.50
N GLU A 503 -1.31 17.13 -3.44
CA GLU A 503 -0.60 15.87 -3.70
C GLU A 503 -0.22 15.69 -5.17
N ILE A 504 -1.11 16.09 -6.09
CA ILE A 504 -0.90 15.92 -7.54
C ILE A 504 0.22 16.83 -8.02
N TYR A 505 0.24 18.06 -7.53
CA TYR A 505 1.33 18.99 -7.76
C TYR A 505 2.66 18.44 -7.27
N LEU A 506 2.75 18.01 -6.01
CA LEU A 506 4.04 17.57 -5.46
C LEU A 506 4.58 16.34 -6.21
N ILE A 507 3.69 15.44 -6.65
CA ILE A 507 4.07 14.28 -7.49
C ILE A 507 4.51 14.71 -8.90
N ALA A 508 3.75 15.59 -9.57
CA ALA A 508 4.12 16.11 -10.89
C ALA A 508 5.49 16.78 -10.87
N HIS A 509 5.72 17.61 -9.85
CA HIS A 509 6.97 18.29 -9.63
C HIS A 509 8.11 17.30 -9.40
N ALA A 510 7.93 16.34 -8.48
CA ALA A 510 8.95 15.33 -8.22
C ALA A 510 9.29 14.50 -9.48
N ILE A 511 8.29 14.06 -10.25
CA ILE A 511 8.51 13.24 -11.44
C ILE A 511 9.28 14.01 -12.52
N LEU A 512 8.93 15.28 -12.74
CA LEU A 512 9.60 16.11 -13.74
C LEU A 512 11.07 16.35 -13.38
N GLU A 513 11.32 16.85 -12.15
CA GLU A 513 12.67 17.28 -11.72
C GLU A 513 13.63 16.10 -11.52
N SER A 514 13.11 14.88 -11.34
CA SER A 514 13.91 13.68 -11.12
C SER A 514 14.01 12.75 -12.32
N GLY A 515 13.48 13.14 -13.48
CA GLY A 515 13.45 12.28 -14.66
C GLY A 515 12.73 10.95 -14.36
N ASN A 516 11.51 11.01 -13.85
CA ASN A 516 10.74 9.86 -13.37
C ASN A 516 11.36 9.11 -12.20
N GLY A 517 12.04 9.79 -11.28
CA GLY A 517 12.66 9.18 -10.11
C GLY A 517 13.88 8.31 -10.44
N LYS A 518 14.49 8.52 -11.61
CA LYS A 518 15.59 7.70 -12.15
C LYS A 518 16.88 8.50 -12.39
N SER A 519 16.83 9.83 -12.33
CA SER A 519 18.04 10.66 -12.52
C SER A 519 19.13 10.29 -11.52
N ASN A 520 20.37 10.63 -11.84
CA ASN A 520 21.53 10.35 -11.00
C ASN A 520 21.39 10.95 -9.57
N PHE A 521 20.70 12.09 -9.44
CA PHE A 521 20.41 12.73 -8.15
C PHE A 521 19.25 12.08 -7.38
N ALA A 522 18.40 11.32 -8.08
CA ALA A 522 17.20 10.68 -7.54
C ALA A 522 17.34 9.15 -7.34
N SER A 523 18.34 8.53 -7.97
CA SER A 523 18.57 7.08 -7.95
C SER A 523 19.04 6.57 -6.58
N GLY A 524 19.66 7.45 -5.78
CA GLY A 524 20.32 7.07 -4.53
C GLY A 524 21.77 6.61 -4.70
N THR A 525 22.36 6.73 -5.90
CA THR A 525 23.75 6.32 -6.17
C THR A 525 24.76 6.96 -5.19
N TYR A 526 24.47 8.17 -4.71
CA TYR A 526 25.32 8.91 -3.76
C TYR A 526 24.97 8.68 -2.28
N GLY A 527 24.15 7.68 -1.96
CA GLY A 527 23.64 7.42 -0.61
C GLY A 527 22.59 8.43 -0.12
N VAL A 528 22.18 9.37 -0.97
CA VAL A 528 21.18 10.41 -0.71
C VAL A 528 20.27 10.59 -1.92
N TYR A 529 19.10 11.19 -1.71
CA TYR A 529 18.06 11.34 -2.72
C TYR A 529 17.64 12.81 -2.84
N ASN A 530 17.50 13.30 -4.07
CA ASN A 530 16.93 14.61 -4.36
C ASN A 530 15.95 14.50 -5.54
N PHE A 531 14.66 14.68 -5.26
CA PHE A 531 13.60 14.56 -6.28
C PHE A 531 13.11 15.88 -6.85
N PHE A 532 13.61 17.01 -6.36
CA PHE A 532 13.06 18.33 -6.67
C PHE A 532 14.13 19.30 -7.18
N GLY A 533 15.34 18.81 -7.48
CA GLY A 533 16.46 19.64 -7.91
C GLY A 533 16.92 20.68 -6.88
N ILE A 534 16.57 20.51 -5.60
CA ILE A 534 16.81 21.53 -4.58
C ILE A 534 18.30 21.64 -4.30
N GLY A 535 18.85 22.84 -4.42
CA GLY A 535 20.28 23.09 -4.27
C GLY A 535 21.10 22.89 -5.54
N ALA A 536 20.50 22.47 -6.66
CA ALA A 536 21.17 22.54 -7.96
C ALA A 536 21.36 24.01 -8.37
N VAL A 537 22.54 24.35 -8.85
CA VAL A 537 22.82 25.64 -9.49
C VAL A 537 23.45 25.39 -10.86
N ASP A 538 23.22 26.27 -11.83
CA ASP A 538 23.62 26.05 -13.22
C ASP A 538 25.12 25.77 -13.38
N SER A 539 25.97 26.41 -12.57
CA SER A 539 27.42 26.20 -12.56
C SER A 539 27.88 24.93 -11.84
N ASN A 540 27.03 24.34 -10.99
CA ASN A 540 27.35 23.15 -10.22
C ASN A 540 26.06 22.38 -9.82
N PRO A 541 25.50 21.56 -10.71
CA PRO A 541 24.30 20.77 -10.40
C PRO A 541 24.53 19.74 -9.29
N ASN A 542 25.78 19.33 -9.04
CA ASN A 542 26.13 18.40 -7.95
C ASN A 542 25.91 18.99 -6.55
N ASN A 543 25.81 20.31 -6.42
CA ASN A 543 25.44 20.96 -5.14
C ASN A 543 24.07 20.48 -4.61
N ALA A 544 23.22 19.93 -5.47
CA ALA A 544 21.97 19.26 -5.08
C ALA A 544 22.21 18.02 -4.19
N ILE A 545 23.33 17.31 -4.38
CA ILE A 545 23.74 16.16 -3.56
C ILE A 545 24.25 16.62 -2.20
N ASP A 546 25.06 17.68 -2.17
CA ASP A 546 25.56 18.24 -0.91
C ASP A 546 24.43 18.82 -0.07
N PHE A 547 23.49 19.51 -0.72
CA PHE A 547 22.26 19.95 -0.07
C PHE A 547 21.47 18.77 0.51
N ALA A 548 21.29 17.69 -0.27
CA ALA A 548 20.58 16.49 0.17
C ALA A 548 21.29 15.79 1.34
N ARG A 549 22.63 15.73 1.31
CA ARG A 549 23.46 15.17 2.38
C ARG A 549 23.36 15.97 3.67
N ASN A 550 23.52 17.29 3.58
CA ASN A 550 23.38 18.21 4.71
C ASN A 550 21.95 18.23 5.27
N SER A 551 20.96 17.98 4.42
CA SER A 551 19.55 17.85 4.82
C SER A 551 19.18 16.45 5.34
N GLY A 552 20.13 15.50 5.32
CA GLY A 552 19.93 14.13 5.80
C GLY A 552 18.97 13.31 4.95
N TRP A 553 18.83 13.59 3.65
CA TRP A 553 17.90 12.93 2.73
C TRP A 553 18.41 11.55 2.28
N THR A 554 18.71 10.69 3.23
CA THR A 554 19.30 9.35 3.02
C THR A 554 18.30 8.28 2.60
N THR A 555 17.02 8.62 2.42
CA THR A 555 15.98 7.72 1.89
C THR A 555 15.04 8.49 0.97
N PRO A 556 14.34 7.81 0.03
CA PRO A 556 13.33 8.46 -0.81
C PRO A 556 12.28 9.19 0.05
N ALA A 557 11.87 8.59 1.16
CA ALA A 557 10.86 9.17 2.02
C ALA A 557 11.32 10.49 2.66
N LYS A 558 12.57 10.57 3.11
CA LYS A 558 13.14 11.80 3.68
C LYS A 558 13.26 12.90 2.63
N ALA A 559 13.67 12.56 1.41
CA ALA A 559 13.74 13.51 0.30
C ALA A 559 12.36 14.07 -0.10
N ILE A 560 11.32 13.22 -0.15
CA ILE A 560 9.94 13.65 -0.43
C ILE A 560 9.42 14.60 0.66
N ILE A 561 9.60 14.24 1.94
CA ILE A 561 9.17 15.06 3.07
C ILE A 561 9.97 16.37 3.15
N GLY A 562 11.28 16.31 2.88
CA GLY A 562 12.17 17.46 2.86
C GLY A 562 11.85 18.44 1.75
N GLY A 563 11.62 17.94 0.53
CA GLY A 563 11.16 18.74 -0.60
C GLY A 563 9.79 19.37 -0.35
N ALA A 564 8.84 18.62 0.21
CA ALA A 564 7.55 19.18 0.63
C ALA A 564 7.70 20.32 1.66
N LYS A 565 8.58 20.14 2.66
CA LYS A 565 8.91 21.20 3.64
C LYS A 565 9.46 22.43 2.94
N PHE A 566 10.44 22.24 2.04
CA PHE A 566 11.08 23.31 1.30
C PHE A 566 10.06 24.11 0.47
N VAL A 567 9.24 23.42 -0.32
CA VAL A 567 8.21 24.07 -1.16
C VAL A 567 7.23 24.87 -0.31
N ARG A 568 6.73 24.31 0.80
CA ARG A 568 5.87 25.03 1.73
C ARG A 568 6.56 26.27 2.29
N GLN A 569 7.75 26.13 2.86
CA GLN A 569 8.42 27.23 3.57
C GLN A 569 8.87 28.34 2.63
N ARG A 570 9.39 27.98 1.45
CA ARG A 570 9.97 28.94 0.51
C ARG A 570 8.94 29.61 -0.38
N TYR A 571 7.89 28.91 -0.81
CA TYR A 571 6.94 29.45 -1.77
C TYR A 571 5.55 29.66 -1.17
N ILE A 572 4.92 28.60 -0.68
CA ILE A 572 3.51 28.69 -0.28
C ILE A 572 3.32 29.58 0.95
N SER A 573 4.22 29.52 1.93
CA SER A 573 4.20 30.41 3.10
C SER A 573 4.56 31.87 2.76
N LYS A 574 5.08 32.14 1.56
CA LYS A 574 5.34 33.49 1.02
C LYS A 574 4.19 33.99 0.14
N GLY A 575 3.08 33.26 0.06
CA GLY A 575 1.89 33.62 -0.71
C GLY A 575 1.93 33.21 -2.18
N GLN A 576 2.95 32.45 -2.61
CA GLN A 576 3.07 31.91 -3.97
C GLN A 576 2.42 30.52 -4.06
N ASN A 577 1.10 30.49 -3.91
CA ASN A 577 0.35 29.24 -3.69
C ASN A 577 -0.13 28.56 -4.98
N THR A 578 0.22 29.09 -6.15
CA THR A 578 -0.13 28.54 -7.47
C THR A 578 1.12 28.46 -8.33
N LEU A 579 1.16 27.59 -9.34
CA LEU A 579 2.28 27.55 -10.29
C LEU A 579 2.47 28.94 -10.92
N TYR A 580 1.36 29.60 -11.27
CA TYR A 580 1.35 30.96 -11.81
C TYR A 580 2.08 31.94 -10.89
N ARG A 581 1.78 31.92 -9.58
CA ARG A 581 2.43 32.81 -8.61
C ARG A 581 3.89 32.44 -8.35
N MET A 582 4.24 31.15 -8.41
CA MET A 582 5.63 30.70 -8.30
C MET A 582 6.50 31.19 -9.47
N ARG A 583 5.95 31.25 -10.70
CA ARG A 583 6.68 31.70 -11.88
C ARG A 583 6.64 33.21 -12.10
N TRP A 584 5.48 33.83 -11.93
CA TRP A 584 5.27 35.23 -12.35
C TRP A 584 5.20 36.21 -11.18
N ASN A 585 4.95 35.71 -9.97
CA ASN A 585 4.80 36.49 -8.73
C ASN A 585 3.99 37.79 -8.92
N PRO A 586 2.68 37.71 -9.20
CA PRO A 586 1.87 38.89 -9.50
C PRO A 586 1.80 39.91 -8.35
N LYS A 587 2.11 39.51 -7.11
CA LYS A 587 2.19 40.43 -5.95
C LYS A 587 3.48 41.27 -5.93
N ALA A 588 4.55 40.77 -6.54
CA ALA A 588 5.82 41.45 -6.73
C ALA A 588 6.51 40.94 -8.03
N PRO A 589 6.07 41.40 -9.22
CA PRO A 589 6.52 40.84 -10.50
C PRO A 589 8.04 40.88 -10.67
N ALA A 590 8.59 39.88 -11.38
CA ALA A 590 10.03 39.70 -11.61
C ALA A 590 10.87 39.43 -10.35
N THR A 591 10.26 39.07 -9.22
CA THR A 591 10.99 38.71 -7.98
C THR A 591 10.65 37.30 -7.51
N HIS A 592 11.62 36.64 -6.86
CA HIS A 592 11.46 35.33 -6.21
C HIS A 592 10.72 34.30 -7.09
N GLN A 593 11.23 34.09 -8.30
CA GLN A 593 10.65 33.19 -9.29
C GLN A 593 11.25 31.80 -9.18
N TYR A 594 10.43 30.77 -9.40
CA TYR A 594 10.89 29.37 -9.35
C TYR A 594 11.77 28.99 -10.55
N ALA A 595 11.50 29.55 -11.72
CA ALA A 595 12.16 29.19 -12.96
C ALA A 595 12.30 30.40 -13.89
N THR A 596 13.32 30.38 -14.75
CA THR A 596 13.57 31.37 -15.81
C THR A 596 12.76 31.07 -17.08
N ASP A 597 12.47 29.80 -17.36
CA ASP A 597 11.66 29.37 -18.51
C ASP A 597 10.23 29.90 -18.44
N ILE A 598 9.77 30.61 -19.48
CA ILE A 598 8.38 31.07 -19.60
C ILE A 598 7.39 29.91 -19.72
N ASN A 599 7.83 28.74 -20.18
CA ASN A 599 6.98 27.56 -20.39
C ASN A 599 6.89 26.62 -19.18
N TRP A 600 7.64 26.89 -18.11
CA TRP A 600 7.67 26.02 -16.92
C TRP A 600 6.27 25.75 -16.35
N CYS A 601 5.44 26.78 -16.17
CA CYS A 601 4.07 26.60 -15.70
C CYS A 601 3.22 25.77 -16.67
N THR A 602 3.44 25.95 -17.97
CA THR A 602 2.71 25.25 -19.03
C THR A 602 2.99 23.75 -18.98
N HIS A 603 4.25 23.36 -18.85
CA HIS A 603 4.65 21.96 -18.70
C HIS A 603 4.06 21.35 -17.43
N GLN A 604 4.20 22.03 -16.28
CA GLN A 604 3.71 21.52 -15.00
C GLN A 604 2.18 21.39 -14.96
N ALA A 605 1.44 22.38 -15.46
CA ALA A 605 -0.02 22.33 -15.50
C ALA A 605 -0.52 21.22 -16.44
N THR A 606 0.17 20.98 -17.56
CA THR A 606 -0.17 19.89 -18.48
C THR A 606 0.02 18.53 -17.82
N ILE A 607 1.12 18.33 -17.10
CA ILE A 607 1.37 17.10 -16.35
C ILE A 607 0.31 16.92 -15.26
N MET A 608 0.03 17.95 -14.47
CA MET A 608 -1.00 17.90 -13.43
C MET A 608 -2.38 17.56 -14.00
N ALA A 609 -2.80 18.22 -15.09
CA ALA A 609 -4.07 17.92 -15.76
C ALA A 609 -4.13 16.46 -16.23
N SER A 610 -3.03 15.95 -16.81
CA SER A 610 -2.93 14.55 -17.23
C SER A 610 -3.06 13.57 -16.07
N TYR A 611 -2.50 13.91 -14.91
CA TYR A 611 -2.55 13.08 -13.71
C TYR A 611 -3.93 13.06 -13.08
N TYR A 612 -4.56 14.23 -12.94
CA TYR A 612 -5.96 14.34 -12.54
C TYR A 612 -6.87 13.50 -13.46
N LYS A 613 -6.68 13.60 -14.79
CA LYS A 613 -7.38 12.76 -15.76
C LYS A 613 -7.11 11.26 -15.55
N LYS A 614 -5.84 10.86 -15.39
CA LYS A 614 -5.41 9.45 -15.21
C LYS A 614 -6.06 8.80 -13.97
N ILE A 615 -6.19 9.55 -12.88
CA ILE A 615 -6.78 9.06 -11.63
C ILE A 615 -8.30 9.27 -11.56
N LYS A 616 -8.90 9.90 -12.59
CA LYS A 616 -10.32 10.25 -12.69
C LYS A 616 -10.79 11.20 -11.58
N LEU A 617 -9.98 12.20 -11.25
CA LEU A 617 -10.30 13.27 -10.31
C LEU A 617 -10.11 14.64 -10.98
N SER A 618 -10.57 15.70 -10.31
CA SER A 618 -10.35 17.09 -10.72
C SER A 618 -9.73 17.89 -9.57
N GLY A 619 -9.06 18.99 -9.91
CA GLY A 619 -8.66 19.99 -8.93
C GLY A 619 -9.88 20.64 -8.26
N ILE A 620 -9.81 20.89 -6.96
CA ILE A 620 -10.94 21.42 -6.17
C ILE A 620 -10.80 22.91 -5.89
N HIS A 621 -9.61 23.40 -5.58
CA HIS A 621 -9.38 24.76 -5.12
C HIS A 621 -8.52 25.55 -6.10
N TYR A 622 -9.03 26.68 -6.57
CA TYR A 622 -8.33 27.55 -7.52
C TYR A 622 -8.23 28.97 -7.00
N ILE A 623 -7.12 29.63 -7.32
CA ILE A 623 -6.90 31.06 -7.11
C ILE A 623 -6.74 31.70 -8.49
N GLN A 624 -7.78 32.37 -8.95
CA GLN A 624 -7.79 33.09 -10.22
C GLN A 624 -7.09 34.45 -10.02
N ASP A 625 -5.81 34.52 -10.39
CA ASP A 625 -5.05 35.76 -10.40
C ASP A 625 -5.47 36.66 -11.57
N LYS A 626 -5.64 37.95 -11.30
CA LYS A 626 -5.91 39.01 -12.28
C LYS A 626 -4.97 40.20 -12.03
N TYR A 627 -4.68 40.99 -13.06
CA TYR A 627 -4.01 42.29 -12.89
C TYR A 627 -5.02 43.42 -12.74
N LYS A 628 -4.54 44.57 -12.25
CA LYS A 628 -5.34 45.78 -12.06
C LYS A 628 -5.96 46.26 -13.37
#